data_AF-A0A844LZS2-F1
#
_entry.id   AF-A0A844LZS2-F1
#
_cell.length_a   1.000
_cell.length_b   1.000
_cell.length_c   1.000
_cell.angle_alpha   90.00
_cell.angle_beta   90.00
_cell.angle_gamma   90.00
#
_symmetry.space_group_name_H-M   'P 1'
#
loop_
_entity.id
_entity.type
_entity.pdbx_description
1 polymer ?
#
loop_
_entity_poly.entity_id
_entity_poly.type
_entity_poly.pdbx_seq_one_letter_code
_entity_poly.pdbx_strand_id
1 'polypeptide(L)'
;MGFLNYLLMGALAYAAGWAIRLYVLEKGPRPNQPYGLKHPKIRLYLALFFALMLLISILLGRFVLGHASLDVPFVVVNSLVATFVFSFGLSPDHIRHDLPE
;
A
#
# COMPACT_ATOMS: atom_id res chain seq x y z
N MET A 1 -7.59 16.72 -11.09
CA MET A 1 -8.25 15.44 -10.76
C MET A 1 -9.39 15.70 -9.78
N GLY A 2 -10.54 15.01 -9.92
CA GLY A 2 -11.67 15.11 -8.98
C GLY A 2 -11.67 14.03 -7.89
N PHE A 3 -12.57 14.15 -6.91
CA PHE A 3 -12.72 13.22 -5.78
C PHE A 3 -12.81 11.75 -6.20
N LEU A 4 -13.59 11.45 -7.25
CA LEU A 4 -13.80 10.08 -7.74
C LEU A 4 -12.48 9.39 -8.15
N ASN A 5 -11.54 10.14 -8.74
CA ASN A 5 -10.25 9.59 -9.15
C ASN A 5 -9.41 9.21 -7.93
N TYR A 6 -9.41 10.03 -6.88
CA TYR A 6 -8.72 9.71 -5.63
C TYR A 6 -9.36 8.50 -4.94
N LEU A 7 -10.69 8.41 -4.95
CA LEU A 7 -11.41 7.26 -4.41
C LEU A 7 -11.04 5.97 -5.15
N LEU A 8 -11.04 6.00 -6.49
CA LEU A 8 -10.62 4.86 -7.32
C LEU A 8 -9.17 4.47 -7.06
N MET A 9 -8.27 5.45 -6.93
CA MET A 9 -6.86 5.20 -6.66
C MET A 9 -6.66 4.55 -5.27
N GLY A 10 -7.41 5.00 -4.26
CA GLY A 10 -7.47 4.36 -2.95
C GLY A 10 -8.04 2.93 -3.02
N ALA A 11 -9.12 2.72 -3.75
CA ALA A 11 -9.71 1.39 -3.96
C ALA A 11 -8.71 0.42 -4.64
N LEU A 12 -7.97 0.90 -5.63
CA LEU A 12 -6.91 0.13 -6.29
C LEU A 12 -5.75 -0.18 -5.32
N ALA A 13 -5.34 0.78 -4.49
CA ALA A 13 -4.33 0.55 -3.46
C ALA A 13 -4.78 -0.53 -2.46
N TYR A 14 -6.03 -0.46 -2.00
CA TYR A 14 -6.60 -1.50 -1.14
C TYR A 14 -6.63 -2.86 -1.84
N ALA A 15 -7.13 -2.92 -3.08
CA ALA A 15 -7.23 -4.15 -3.85
C ALA A 15 -5.86 -4.78 -4.11
N ALA A 16 -4.81 -3.98 -4.34
CA ALA A 16 -3.44 -4.45 -4.49
C ALA A 16 -2.92 -5.10 -3.19
N GLY A 17 -3.18 -4.48 -2.04
CA GLY A 17 -2.84 -5.05 -0.73
C GLY A 17 -3.56 -6.37 -0.47
N TRP A 18 -4.87 -6.41 -0.77
CA TRP A 18 -5.72 -7.59 -0.65
C TRP A 18 -5.26 -8.73 -1.57
N ALA A 19 -4.86 -8.43 -2.80
CA ALA A 19 -4.33 -9.42 -3.73
C ALA A 19 -3.03 -10.03 -3.21
N ILE A 20 -2.09 -9.23 -2.68
CA ILE A 20 -0.85 -9.76 -2.08
C ILE A 20 -1.18 -10.64 -0.87
N ARG A 21 -2.13 -10.23 -0.03
CA ARG A 21 -2.60 -11.05 1.08
C ARG A 21 -3.10 -12.42 0.60
N LEU A 22 -4.06 -12.46 -0.32
CA LEU A 22 -4.67 -13.72 -0.77
C LEU A 22 -3.69 -14.63 -1.53
N TYR A 23 -2.92 -14.07 -2.45
CA TYR A 23 -2.13 -14.88 -3.39
C TYR A 23 -0.72 -15.18 -2.90
N VAL A 24 -0.16 -14.34 -2.01
CA VAL A 24 1.22 -14.49 -1.55
C VAL A 24 1.28 -14.88 -0.07
N LEU A 25 0.53 -14.19 0.80
CA LEU A 25 0.63 -14.42 2.25
C LEU A 25 -0.19 -15.64 2.70
N GLU A 26 -1.40 -15.82 2.19
CA GLU A 26 -2.29 -16.93 2.57
C GLU A 26 -1.95 -18.25 1.84
N LYS A 27 -1.53 -18.18 0.57
CA LYS A 27 -1.10 -19.35 -0.22
C LYS A 27 0.38 -19.72 -0.03
N GLY A 28 1.16 -18.85 0.62
CA GLY A 28 2.59 -19.06 0.86
C GLY A 28 2.88 -20.04 2.02
N PRO A 29 4.16 -20.36 2.24
CA PRO A 29 4.59 -21.16 3.39
C PRO A 29 4.10 -20.53 4.70
N ARG A 30 3.53 -21.34 5.60
CA ARG A 30 3.06 -20.88 6.91
C ARG A 30 4.22 -20.18 7.62
N PRO A 31 4.10 -18.87 7.95
CA PRO A 31 5.15 -18.20 8.69
C PRO A 31 5.22 -18.78 10.11
N ASN A 32 6.42 -18.87 10.67
CA ASN A 32 6.63 -19.28 12.07
C ASN A 32 6.15 -18.23 13.09
N GLN A 33 5.80 -17.03 12.62
CA GLN A 33 5.28 -15.93 13.44
C GLN A 33 4.01 -15.37 12.81
N PRO A 34 3.06 -14.86 13.62
CA PRO A 34 1.90 -14.18 13.11
C PRO A 34 2.33 -13.05 12.17
N TYR A 35 1.63 -12.94 11.04
CA TYR A 35 1.80 -11.78 10.19
C TYR A 35 1.23 -10.55 10.93
N GLY A 36 2.11 -9.71 11.46
CA GLY A 36 1.76 -8.38 11.98
C GLY A 36 2.49 -7.28 11.22
N LEU A 37 2.13 -6.01 11.46
CA LEU A 37 2.81 -4.84 10.86
C LEU A 37 4.33 -4.81 11.09
N LYS A 38 4.80 -5.50 12.16
CA LYS A 38 6.23 -5.64 12.48
C LYS A 38 6.92 -6.76 11.71
N HIS A 39 6.19 -7.64 11.00
CA HIS A 39 6.80 -8.75 10.26
C HIS A 39 7.67 -8.23 9.11
N PRO A 40 8.92 -8.70 8.93
CA PRO A 40 9.85 -8.14 7.94
C PRO A 40 9.32 -8.21 6.51
N LYS A 41 8.61 -9.29 6.14
CA LYS A 41 7.95 -9.40 4.83
C LYS A 41 6.88 -8.33 4.59
N ILE A 42 6.07 -8.00 5.62
CA ILE A 42 5.02 -6.97 5.50
C ILE A 42 5.66 -5.60 5.34
N ARG A 43 6.67 -5.28 6.15
CA ARG A 43 7.44 -4.03 6.02
C ARG A 43 8.08 -3.89 4.63
N LEU A 44 8.57 -4.98 4.05
CA LEU A 44 9.11 -4.97 2.68
C LEU A 44 8.02 -4.61 1.65
N TYR A 45 6.83 -5.23 1.72
CA TYR A 45 5.74 -4.90 0.80
C TYR A 45 5.24 -3.46 0.98
N LEU A 46 5.14 -2.97 2.21
CA LEU A 46 4.79 -1.56 2.48
C LEU A 46 5.85 -0.61 1.89
N ALA A 47 7.13 -0.89 2.10
CA ALA A 47 8.22 -0.05 1.60
C ALA A 47 8.28 -0.03 0.06
N LEU A 48 8.11 -1.20 -0.58
CA LEU A 48 8.04 -1.31 -2.04
C LEU A 48 6.84 -0.56 -2.61
N PHE A 49 5.67 -0.72 -1.99
CA PHE A 49 4.47 -0.01 -2.41
C PHE A 49 4.61 1.51 -2.22
N PHE A 50 5.18 1.95 -1.11
CA PHE A 50 5.45 3.37 -0.88
C PHE A 50 6.41 3.96 -1.93
N ALA A 51 7.49 3.27 -2.26
CA ALA A 51 8.42 3.69 -3.29
C ALA A 51 7.75 3.78 -4.68
N LEU A 52 6.90 2.80 -5.02
CA LEU A 52 6.10 2.83 -6.24
C LEU A 52 5.14 4.03 -6.25
N MET A 53 4.50 4.31 -5.11
CA MET A 53 3.57 5.42 -4.98
C MET A 53 4.26 6.78 -5.08
N LEU A 54 5.49 6.93 -4.57
CA LEU A 54 6.29 8.14 -4.79
C LEU A 54 6.48 8.42 -6.28
N LEU A 55 6.84 7.39 -7.05
CA LEU A 55 7.01 7.51 -8.50
C LEU A 55 5.69 7.86 -9.19
N ILE A 56 4.59 7.18 -8.84
CA ILE A 56 3.26 7.47 -9.39
C ILE A 56 2.84 8.90 -9.05
N SER A 57 3.06 9.36 -7.82
CA SER A 57 2.70 10.71 -7.40
C SER A 57 3.52 11.79 -8.09
N ILE A 58 4.80 11.56 -8.37
CA ILE A 58 5.62 12.47 -9.19
C ILE A 58 5.03 12.57 -10.59
N LEU A 59 4.71 11.43 -11.22
CA LEU A 59 4.10 11.39 -12.55
C LEU A 59 2.72 12.08 -12.56
N LEU A 60 1.91 11.86 -11.53
CA LEU A 60 0.58 12.45 -11.42
C LEU A 60 0.65 13.97 -11.23
N GLY A 61 1.57 14.44 -10.37
CA GLY A 61 1.84 15.86 -10.16
C GLY A 61 2.28 16.55 -11.46
N ARG A 62 3.19 15.92 -12.22
CA ARG A 62 3.72 16.48 -13.45
C ARG A 62 2.73 16.45 -14.61
N PHE A 63 2.13 15.29 -14.88
CA PHE A 63 1.38 15.05 -16.11
C PHE A 63 -0.13 15.24 -15.97
N VAL A 64 -0.69 15.14 -14.76
CA VAL A 64 -2.13 15.27 -14.55
C VAL A 64 -2.52 16.54 -13.83
N LEU A 65 -1.73 16.95 -12.83
CA LEU A 65 -2.02 18.15 -12.04
C LEU A 65 -1.32 19.41 -12.57
N GLY A 66 -0.38 19.26 -13.50
CA GLY A 66 0.30 20.38 -14.16
C GLY A 66 1.22 21.16 -13.22
N HIS A 67 1.73 20.54 -12.16
CA HIS A 67 2.69 21.20 -11.26
C HIS A 67 3.96 21.57 -12.05
N ALA A 68 4.33 22.86 -11.99
CA ALA A 68 5.48 23.40 -12.71
C ALA A 68 6.80 22.79 -12.22
N SER A 69 6.86 22.46 -10.92
CA SER A 69 8.00 21.84 -10.23
C SER A 69 7.55 20.60 -9.44
N LEU A 70 8.51 19.87 -8.88
CA LEU A 70 8.21 18.72 -8.02
C LEU A 70 7.62 19.20 -6.69
N ASP A 71 6.31 19.03 -6.54
CA ASP A 71 5.57 19.32 -5.30
C ASP A 71 5.82 18.20 -4.28
N VAL A 72 6.89 18.36 -3.50
CA VAL A 72 7.31 17.40 -2.48
C VAL A 72 6.19 17.13 -1.47
N PRO A 73 5.48 18.14 -0.91
CA PRO A 73 4.35 17.91 -0.02
C PRO A 73 3.29 17.00 -0.63
N PHE A 74 2.83 17.29 -1.86
CA PHE A 74 1.83 16.48 -2.53
C PHE A 74 2.32 15.04 -2.72
N VAL A 75 3.55 14.87 -3.21
CA VAL A 75 4.12 13.54 -3.48
C VAL A 75 4.19 12.69 -2.22
N VAL A 76 4.70 13.26 -1.14
CA VAL A 76 4.87 12.54 0.13
C VAL A 76 3.52 12.21 0.75
N VAL A 77 2.62 13.20 0.88
CA VAL A 77 1.31 12.99 1.53
C VAL A 77 0.45 12.00 0.75
N ASN A 78 0.37 12.15 -0.58
CA ASN A 78 -0.40 11.23 -1.41
C ASN A 78 0.13 9.80 -1.34
N SER A 79 1.46 9.64 -1.32
CA SER A 79 2.10 8.32 -1.20
C SER A 79 1.87 7.69 0.17
N LEU A 80 1.90 8.47 1.25
CA LEU A 80 1.60 8.01 2.60
C LEU A 80 0.14 7.54 2.71
N VAL A 81 -0.80 8.34 2.22
CA VAL A 81 -2.24 7.99 2.24
C VAL A 81 -2.50 6.73 1.44
N ALA A 82 -1.96 6.61 0.22
CA ALA A 82 -2.12 5.41 -0.58
C ALA A 82 -1.51 4.17 0.10
N THR A 83 -0.33 4.31 0.71
CA THR A 83 0.35 3.21 1.42
C THR A 83 -0.42 2.81 2.68
N PHE A 84 -1.03 3.77 3.37
CA PHE A 84 -1.90 3.51 4.50
C PHE A 84 -3.14 2.70 4.08
N VAL A 85 -3.81 3.09 3.00
CA VAL A 85 -4.95 2.32 2.45
C VAL A 85 -4.52 0.93 1.99
N PHE A 86 -3.37 0.82 1.32
CA PHE A 86 -2.76 -0.47 0.95
C PHE A 86 -2.50 -1.36 2.18
N SER A 87 -2.05 -0.77 3.30
CA SER A 87 -1.81 -1.51 4.54
C SER A 87 -3.06 -2.17 5.11
N PHE A 88 -4.25 -1.56 4.93
CA PHE A 88 -5.53 -2.18 5.31
C PHE A 88 -5.88 -3.37 4.41
N GLY A 89 -5.66 -3.25 3.10
CA GLY A 89 -5.86 -4.37 2.17
C GLY A 89 -4.91 -5.53 2.47
N LEU A 90 -3.66 -5.20 2.83
CA LEU A 90 -2.66 -6.16 3.26
C LEU A 90 -2.92 -6.70 4.67
N SER A 91 -3.83 -6.08 5.44
CA SER A 91 -3.86 -6.24 6.89
C SER A 91 -4.06 -7.70 7.27
N PRO A 92 -3.15 -8.26 8.09
CA PRO A 92 -3.08 -9.68 8.29
C PRO A 92 -3.74 -10.11 9.60
N ASP A 93 -4.37 -9.18 10.33
CA ASP A 93 -5.01 -9.43 11.63
C ASP A 93 -6.13 -10.47 11.56
N HIS A 94 -6.52 -10.88 10.34
CA HIS A 94 -7.49 -11.93 10.07
C HIS A 94 -6.85 -13.21 9.48
N ILE A 95 -5.52 -13.26 9.33
CA ILE A 95 -4.85 -14.31 8.56
C ILE A 95 -4.74 -15.62 9.34
N ARG A 96 -4.62 -15.62 10.68
CA ARG A 96 -4.59 -16.85 11.51
C ARG A 96 -4.59 -16.54 13.01
N HIS A 97 -5.65 -16.91 13.73
CA HIS A 97 -5.77 -16.84 15.21
C HIS A 97 -5.22 -18.10 15.92
N ASP A 98 -4.68 -19.05 15.15
CA ASP A 98 -4.22 -20.38 15.57
C ASP A 98 -2.75 -20.43 16.02
N LEU A 99 -2.03 -19.31 15.98
CA LEU A 99 -0.67 -19.20 16.52
C LEU A 99 -0.70 -18.49 17.88
N PRO A 100 -0.05 -19.05 18.92
CA PRO A 100 0.07 -18.38 20.22
C PRO A 100 0.88 -17.08 20.09
N GLU A 101 0.51 -16.08 20.88
CA GLU A 101 1.12 -14.73 20.90
C GLU A 101 2.63 -14.74 21.18
#